data_AF-A0A842UMI3-F1
#
_entry.id   AF-A0A842UMI3-F1
#
_cell.length_a   1.000
_cell.length_b   1.000
_cell.length_c   1.000
_cell.angle_alpha   90.00
_cell.angle_beta   90.00
_cell.angle_gamma   90.00
#
_symmetry.space_group_name_H-M   'P 1'
#
loop_
_entity.id
_entity.type
_entity.pdbx_description
1 polymer ?
#
loop_
_entity_poly.entity_id
_entity_poly.type
_entity_poly.pdbx_seq_one_letter_code
_entity_poly.pdbx_strand_id
1 'polypeptide(L)' 'MANARKKAYMKQYNKKPKVKAKKAKYMRKIRSKEDKKAARRLVRFLLDIGYEDLAYQHALERAPEMLITVKSRARSNKK' A
#
# COMPACT_ATOMS: atom_id res chain seq x y z
N MET A 1 -39.24 -4.00 15.25
CA MET A 1 -39.04 -5.34 14.63
C MET A 1 -38.22 -5.35 13.32
N ALA A 2 -38.38 -4.37 12.40
CA ALA A 2 -37.69 -4.37 11.09
C ALA A 2 -36.14 -4.40 11.16
N ASN A 3 -35.57 -3.77 12.18
CA ASN A 3 -34.11 -3.68 12.35
C ASN A 3 -33.47 -5.05 12.70
N ALA A 4 -34.17 -5.89 13.45
CA ALA A 4 -33.70 -7.24 13.82
C ALA A 4 -33.67 -8.18 12.61
N ARG A 5 -34.72 -8.15 11.77
CA ARG A 5 -34.79 -8.92 10.53
C ARG A 5 -33.71 -8.50 9.53
N LYS A 6 -33.48 -7.19 9.37
CA LYS A 6 -32.38 -6.66 8.55
C LYS A 6 -31.01 -7.12 9.04
N LYS A 7 -30.75 -7.06 10.36
CA LYS A 7 -29.49 -7.53 10.96
C LYS A 7 -29.28 -9.03 10.74
N ALA A 8 -30.31 -9.85 10.93
CA ALA A 8 -30.26 -11.29 10.69
C ALA A 8 -29.97 -11.61 9.22
N TYR A 9 -30.68 -10.93 8.30
CA TYR A 9 -30.44 -11.04 6.86
C TYR A 9 -28.99 -10.69 6.50
N MET A 10 -28.47 -9.55 6.97
CA MET A 10 -27.09 -9.13 6.68
C MET A 10 -26.06 -10.11 7.26
N LYS A 11 -26.34 -10.71 8.43
CA LYS A 11 -25.48 -11.74 9.03
C LYS A 11 -25.40 -12.99 8.13
N GLN A 12 -26.53 -13.43 7.57
CA GLN A 12 -26.55 -14.56 6.63
C GLN A 12 -25.92 -14.20 5.28
N TYR A 13 -26.22 -13.02 4.74
CA TYR A 13 -25.67 -12.52 3.49
C TYR A 13 -24.14 -12.44 3.54
N ASN A 14 -23.58 -11.90 4.62
CA ASN A 14 -22.13 -11.80 4.83
C ASN A 14 -21.44 -13.15 5.03
N LYS A 15 -22.18 -14.21 5.38
CA LYS A 15 -21.65 -15.57 5.47
C LYS A 15 -21.52 -16.25 4.09
N LYS A 16 -22.22 -15.76 3.06
CA LYS A 16 -22.19 -16.35 1.71
C LYS A 16 -20.74 -16.36 1.17
N PRO A 17 -20.22 -17.49 0.66
CA PRO A 17 -18.83 -17.61 0.20
C PRO A 17 -18.42 -16.52 -0.80
N LYS A 18 -19.29 -16.23 -1.78
CA LYS A 18 -19.05 -15.18 -2.78
C LYS A 18 -18.84 -13.78 -2.18
N VAL A 19 -19.57 -13.45 -1.12
CA VAL A 19 -19.48 -12.15 -0.44
C VAL A 19 -18.18 -12.06 0.35
N LYS A 20 -17.83 -13.13 1.09
CA LYS A 20 -16.55 -13.22 1.79
C LYS A 20 -15.35 -13.11 0.84
N ALA A 21 -15.39 -13.82 -0.29
CA ALA A 21 -14.33 -13.78 -1.29
C ALA A 21 -14.17 -12.37 -1.89
N LYS A 22 -15.27 -11.70 -2.25
CA LYS A 22 -15.23 -10.32 -2.76
C LYS A 22 -14.66 -9.34 -1.73
N LYS A 23 -15.07 -9.45 -0.47
CA LYS A 23 -14.54 -8.63 0.63
C LYS A 23 -13.05 -8.88 0.85
N ALA A 24 -12.61 -10.15 0.87
CA ALA A 24 -11.21 -10.50 1.02
C ALA A 24 -10.36 -9.94 -0.13
N LYS A 25 -10.82 -10.07 -1.38
CA LYS A 25 -10.16 -9.49 -2.56
C LYS A 25 -10.05 -7.97 -2.46
N TYR A 26 -11.12 -7.30 -2.03
CA TYR A 26 -11.11 -5.85 -1.80
C TYR A 26 -10.07 -5.47 -0.74
N MET A 27 -10.09 -6.13 0.43
CA MET A 27 -9.13 -5.83 1.50
C MET A 27 -7.68 -6.08 1.08
N ARG A 28 -7.39 -7.14 0.32
CA ARG A 28 -6.05 -7.39 -0.25
C ARG A 28 -5.63 -6.27 -1.19
N LYS A 29 -6.52 -5.79 -2.06
CA LYS A 29 -6.24 -4.67 -2.97
C LYS A 29 -5.97 -3.38 -2.20
N ILE A 30 -6.73 -3.10 -1.15
CA ILE A 30 -6.52 -1.91 -0.31
C ILE A 30 -5.19 -1.99 0.42
N ARG A 31 -4.88 -3.11 1.08
CA ARG A 31 -3.59 -3.31 1.75
C ARG A 31 -2.42 -3.14 0.78
N SER A 32 -2.48 -3.77 -0.39
CA SER A 32 -1.45 -3.60 -1.42
C SER A 32 -1.26 -2.14 -1.87
N LYS A 33 -2.33 -1.35 -1.93
CA LYS A 33 -2.23 0.10 -2.23
C LYS A 33 -1.60 0.88 -1.08
N GLU A 34 -1.95 0.55 0.15
CA GLU A 34 -1.37 1.16 1.35
C GLU A 34 0.11 0.82 1.49
N ASP A 35 0.49 -0.43 1.23
CA ASP A 35 1.88 -0.91 1.23
C ASP A 35 2.72 -0.14 0.20
N LYS A 36 2.22 0.04 -1.02
CA LYS A 36 2.88 0.89 -2.03
C LYS A 36 3.02 2.34 -1.57
N LYS A 37 1.99 2.89 -0.92
CA LYS A 37 2.04 4.26 -0.38
C LYS A 37 3.06 4.37 0.77
N ALA A 38 3.17 3.35 1.61
CA ALA A 38 4.15 3.28 2.70
C ALA A 38 5.57 3.17 2.13
N ALA A 39 5.79 2.31 1.14
CA ALA A 39 7.08 2.17 0.46
C ALA A 39 7.55 3.51 -0.16
N ARG A 40 6.66 4.22 -0.86
CA ARG A 40 6.98 5.57 -1.37
C ARG A 40 7.33 6.56 -0.27
N ARG A 41 6.63 6.53 0.87
CA ARG A 41 6.94 7.41 2.01
C ARG A 41 8.30 7.09 2.61
N LEU A 42 8.63 5.80 2.77
CA LEU A 42 9.92 5.35 3.25
C LEU A 42 11.06 5.82 2.33
N VAL A 43 10.94 5.59 1.02
CA VAL A 43 11.96 6.03 0.06
C VAL A 43 12.17 7.55 0.12
N ARG A 44 11.10 8.34 0.20
CA ARG A 44 11.22 9.81 0.35
C ARG A 44 11.91 10.19 1.65
N PHE A 45 11.49 9.59 2.76
CA PHE A 45 12.09 9.83 4.06
C PHE A 45 13.59 9.56 4.02
N LEU A 46 14.01 8.40 3.50
CA LEU A 46 15.43 8.04 3.37
C LEU A 46 16.21 9.01 2.48
N LEU A 47 15.61 9.50 1.40
CA LEU A 47 16.21 10.55 0.58
C LEU A 47 16.34 11.88 1.32
N ASP A 48 15.38 12.23 2.16
CA ASP A 48 15.40 13.47 2.93
C ASP A 48 16.47 13.46 4.02
N ILE A 49 16.75 12.29 4.61
CA ILE A 49 17.82 12.11 5.60
C ILE A 49 19.18 11.75 4.97
N GLY A 50 19.30 11.72 3.64
CA GLY A 50 20.56 11.51 2.91
C GLY A 50 21.01 10.05 2.73
N TYR A 51 20.18 9.07 3.08
CA TYR A 51 20.48 7.64 2.92
C TYR A 51 20.09 7.13 1.53
N GLU A 52 20.82 7.59 0.51
CA GLU A 52 20.48 7.36 -0.89
C GLU A 52 20.59 5.90 -1.34
N ASP A 53 21.61 5.18 -0.87
CA ASP A 53 21.80 3.76 -1.21
C ASP A 53 20.66 2.90 -0.64
N LEU A 54 20.26 3.18 0.60
CA LEU A 54 19.14 2.50 1.25
C LEU A 54 17.81 2.88 0.57
N ALA A 55 17.63 4.16 0.21
CA ALA A 55 16.47 4.61 -0.57
C ALA A 55 16.39 3.90 -1.93
N TYR A 56 17.54 3.67 -2.58
CA TYR A 56 17.64 2.96 -3.86
C TYR A 56 17.24 1.49 -3.73
N GLN A 57 17.78 0.78 -2.74
CA GLN A 57 17.43 -0.61 -2.47
C GLN A 57 15.93 -0.77 -2.21
N HIS A 58 15.35 0.06 -1.33
CA HIS A 58 13.93 0.00 -1.03
C HIS A 58 13.03 0.41 -2.21
N ALA A 59 13.47 1.35 -3.04
CA ALA A 59 12.77 1.69 -4.27
C ALA A 59 12.78 0.50 -5.24
N LEU A 60 13.91 -0.17 -5.43
CA LEU A 60 14.05 -1.29 -6.36
C LEU A 60 13.14 -2.46 -5.98
N GLU A 61 13.02 -2.75 -4.69
CA GLU A 61 12.17 -3.83 -4.19
C GLU A 61 10.68 -3.49 -4.17
N ARG A 62 10.30 -2.28 -3.73
CA ARG A 62 8.92 -2.00 -3.28
C ARG A 62 8.27 -0.75 -3.90
N ALA A 63 9.05 0.12 -4.52
CA ALA A 63 8.55 1.34 -5.16
C ALA A 63 9.38 1.70 -6.42
N PRO A 64 9.41 0.83 -7.45
CA PRO A 64 10.29 0.99 -8.60
C PRO A 64 10.03 2.28 -9.38
N GLU A 65 8.82 2.84 -9.28
CA GLU A 65 8.49 4.14 -9.86
C GLU A 65 9.30 5.31 -9.26
N MET A 66 9.89 5.14 -8.07
CA MET A 66 10.70 6.14 -7.38
C MET A 66 12.20 6.08 -7.75
N LEU A 67 12.63 5.11 -8.57
CA LEU A 67 14.05 4.94 -8.90
C LEU A 67 14.64 6.13 -9.66
N ILE A 68 13.84 6.78 -10.51
CA ILE A 68 14.27 7.96 -11.27
C ILE A 68 14.58 9.11 -10.31
N THR A 69 13.71 9.34 -9.33
CA THR A 69 13.84 10.39 -8.30
C THR A 69 15.02 10.14 -7.36
N VAL A 70 15.25 8.89 -6.97
CA VAL A 70 16.44 8.52 -6.18
C VAL A 70 17.71 8.81 -6.98
N LYS A 71 17.79 8.34 -8.24
CA LYS A 71 18.97 8.55 -9.10
C LYS A 71 19.24 10.03 -9.44
N SER A 72 18.21 10.87 -9.52
CA SER A 72 18.41 12.31 -9.76
C SER A 72 18.98 13.01 -8.53
N ARG A 73 18.49 12.68 -7.33
CA ARG A 73 18.93 13.29 -6.06
C ARG A 73 20.36 12.89 -5.69
N ALA A 74 20.70 11.62 -5.94
CA ALA A 74 22.07 11.14 -5.76
C ALA A 74 23.11 11.81 -6.65
N ARG A 75 22.68 12.26 -7.84
CA ARG A 75 23.56 13.04 -8.72
C ARG A 75 23.68 14.50 -8.29
N SER A 76 22.65 15.10 -7.69
CA SER A 76 22.73 16.48 -7.21
C SER A 76 23.63 16.62 -5.98
N ASN A 77 23.65 15.62 -5.10
CA ASN A 77 24.42 15.65 -3.86
C ASN A 77 25.92 15.33 -4.05
N LYS A 78 26.34 14.91 -5.25
CA LYS A 78 27.75 14.64 -5.60
C LYS A 78 28.48 15.85 -6.22
N LYS A 79 27.83 17.00 -6.33
CA LYS A 79 28.44 18.27 -6.76
C LYS A 79 28.89 19.07 -5.55
#